data_AF-A0A7W8YS91-F1
#
_entry.id   AF-A0A7W8YS91-F1
#
_cell.length_a   1.000
_cell.length_b   1.000
_cell.length_c   1.000
_cell.angle_alpha   90.00
_cell.angle_beta   90.00
_cell.angle_gamma   90.00
#
_symmetry.space_group_name_H-M   'P 1'
#
loop_
_entity.id
_entity.type
_entity.pdbx_description
1 polymer ?
#
loop_
_entity_poly.entity_id
_entity_poly.type
_entity_poly.pdbx_seq_one_letter_code
_entity_poly.pdbx_strand_id
1 'polypeptide(L)' 'MSDKEASQGMLSDDFMDIYVDLKKSLSQIDKMETNEAIEDAFWQLKWGFSNHWGNHCINTLRYLHYLNYDGKKTL' A
#
# COMPACT_ATOMS: atom_id res chain seq x y z
N MET A 1 15.52 1.04 22.88
CA MET A 1 15.00 1.39 21.54
C MET A 1 16.02 0.85 20.57
N SER A 2 15.72 -0.22 19.83
CA SER A 2 16.66 -0.64 18.79
C SER A 2 16.54 0.35 17.66
N ASP A 3 17.67 0.84 17.16
CA ASP A 3 17.72 1.57 15.91
C ASP A 3 17.04 0.70 14.86
N LYS A 4 16.00 1.21 14.20
CA LYS A 4 15.43 0.55 13.03
C LYS A 4 16.54 0.58 11.98
N GLU A 5 17.13 -0.58 11.73
CA GLU A 5 18.06 -0.76 10.62
C GLU A 5 17.38 -0.23 9.33
N ALA A 6 18.14 0.51 8.54
CA ALA A 6 17.65 0.99 7.26
C ALA A 6 17.35 -0.23 6.37
N SER A 7 16.06 -0.50 6.12
CA SER A 7 15.65 -1.49 5.14
C SER A 7 15.56 -0.86 3.76
N GLN A 8 15.99 -1.61 2.74
CA GLN A 8 15.80 -1.24 1.35
C GLN A 8 14.45 -1.79 0.87
N GLY A 9 13.52 -0.91 0.49
CA GLY A 9 12.27 -1.28 -0.18
C GLY A 9 12.42 -1.23 -1.70
N MET A 10 11.71 -2.10 -2.42
CA MET A 10 11.60 -2.07 -3.88
C MET A 10 10.25 -1.50 -4.31
N LEU A 11 10.25 -0.64 -5.35
CA LEU A 11 9.02 -0.06 -5.90
C LEU A 11 8.02 -1.13 -6.36
N SER A 12 8.51 -2.25 -6.91
CA SER A 12 7.65 -3.37 -7.32
C SER A 12 6.93 -4.01 -6.13
N ASP A 13 7.60 -4.10 -4.98
CA ASP A 13 7.03 -4.69 -3.77
C ASP A 13 5.97 -3.74 -3.21
N ASP A 14 6.27 -2.43 -3.15
CA ASP A 14 5.29 -1.42 -2.76
C ASP A 14 4.01 -1.50 -3.62
N PHE A 15 4.14 -1.66 -4.95
CA PHE A 15 2.98 -1.83 -5.83
C PHE A 15 2.23 -3.14 -5.59
N MET A 16 2.95 -4.24 -5.35
CA MET A 16 2.33 -5.54 -5.08
C MET A 16 1.55 -5.53 -3.77
N ASP A 17 2.12 -4.92 -2.72
CA ASP A 17 1.48 -4.79 -1.40
C ASP A 17 0.21 -3.93 -1.48
N ILE A 18 0.27 -2.80 -2.20
CA ILE A 18 -0.93 -1.97 -2.47
C ILE A 18 -1.99 -2.79 -3.21
N TYR A 19 -1.60 -3.50 -4.27
CA TYR A 19 -2.53 -4.26 -5.09
C TYR A 19 -3.21 -5.37 -4.29
N VAL A 20 -2.46 -6.16 -3.52
CA VAL A 20 -3.00 -7.29 -2.76
C VAL A 20 -4.01 -6.82 -1.71
N ASP A 21 -3.66 -5.78 -0.95
CA ASP A 21 -4.55 -5.24 0.10
C ASP A 21 -5.86 -4.72 -0.49
N LEU A 22 -5.78 -3.89 -1.54
CA LEU A 22 -6.97 -3.36 -2.20
C LEU A 22 -7.80 -4.48 -2.84
N LYS A 23 -7.15 -5.40 -3.56
CA LYS A 23 -7.84 -6.47 -4.27
C LYS A 23 -8.57 -7.40 -3.30
N LYS A 24 -7.98 -7.70 -2.15
CA LYS A 24 -8.59 -8.55 -1.12
C LYS A 24 -9.87 -7.92 -0.58
N SER A 25 -9.80 -6.68 -0.09
CA SER A 25 -10.96 -6.01 0.51
C SER A 25 -12.06 -5.74 -0.52
N LEU A 26 -11.71 -5.27 -1.72
CA LEU A 26 -12.69 -5.05 -2.79
C LEU A 26 -13.36 -6.36 -3.23
N SER A 27 -12.60 -7.45 -3.34
CA SER A 27 -13.18 -8.76 -3.69
C SER A 27 -14.10 -9.30 -2.61
N GLN A 28 -13.89 -8.97 -1.33
CA GLN A 28 -14.81 -9.31 -0.26
C GLN A 28 -16.09 -8.49 -0.35
N ILE A 29 -15.98 -7.18 -0.58
CA ILE A 29 -17.15 -6.30 -0.80
C ILE A 29 -18.00 -6.80 -1.97
N ASP A 30 -17.38 -7.19 -3.09
CA ASP A 30 -18.09 -7.60 -4.31
C ASP A 30 -18.74 -8.99 -4.21
N LYS A 31 -18.21 -9.90 -3.38
CA LYS A 31 -18.61 -11.32 -3.38
C LYS A 31 -19.42 -11.76 -2.18
N MET A 32 -19.41 -10.98 -1.09
CA MET A 32 -20.09 -11.35 0.14
C MET A 32 -21.53 -10.86 0.11
N GLU A 33 -22.45 -11.70 0.58
CA GLU A 33 -23.88 -11.41 0.55
C GLU A 33 -24.41 -10.90 1.90
N THR A 34 -23.58 -10.91 2.94
CA THR A 34 -23.98 -10.48 4.28
C THR A 34 -23.43 -9.10 4.61
N ASN A 35 -24.25 -8.30 5.30
CA ASN A 35 -23.86 -6.95 5.72
C ASN A 35 -22.63 -6.99 6.64
N GLU A 36 -22.53 -7.98 7.52
CA GLU A 36 -21.42 -8.13 8.45
C GLU A 36 -20.09 -8.37 7.71
N ALA A 37 -20.10 -9.17 6.65
CA ALA A 37 -18.90 -9.44 5.86
C ALA A 37 -18.49 -8.22 5.02
N ILE A 38 -19.46 -7.45 4.52
CA ILE A 38 -19.21 -6.19 3.82
C ILE A 38 -18.63 -5.15 4.79
N GLU A 39 -19.18 -5.04 6.00
CA GLU A 39 -18.67 -4.14 7.04
C GLU A 39 -17.23 -4.49 7.46
N ASP A 40 -16.92 -5.78 7.65
CA ASP A 40 -15.55 -6.23 7.94
C ASP A 40 -14.60 -5.85 6.80
N ALA A 41 -14.99 -6.05 5.54
CA ALA A 41 -14.17 -5.69 4.39
C ALA A 41 -13.89 -4.18 4.31
N PHE A 42 -14.86 -3.33 4.62
CA PHE A 42 -14.64 -1.88 4.74
C PHE A 42 -13.73 -1.53 5.91
N TRP A 43 -13.87 -2.21 7.03
CA TRP A 43 -12.99 -2.03 8.18
C TRP A 43 -11.54 -2.41 7.82
N GLN A 44 -11.33 -3.55 7.16
CA GLN A 44 -10.01 -3.99 6.69
C GLN A 44 -9.40 -2.99 5.71
N LEU A 45 -10.19 -2.45 4.78
CA LEU A 45 -9.73 -1.43 3.84
C LEU A 45 -9.22 -0.17 4.56
N LYS A 46 -10.00 0.34 5.53
CA LYS A 46 -9.66 1.52 6.33
C LYS A 46 -8.44 1.26 7.24
N TRP A 47 -8.43 0.14 7.94
CA TRP A 47 -7.35 -0.22 8.84
C TRP A 47 -6.04 -0.46 8.07
N GLY A 48 -6.11 -1.19 6.96
CA GLY A 48 -4.98 -1.46 6.08
C GLY A 48 -4.38 -0.17 5.50
N PHE A 49 -5.20 0.84 5.20
CA PHE A 49 -4.68 2.13 4.73
C PHE A 49 -3.76 2.77 5.76
N SER A 50 -4.22 2.88 7.01
CA SER A 50 -3.46 3.53 8.08
C SER A 50 -2.25 2.74 8.56
N ASN A 51 -2.22 1.42 8.34
CA ASN A 51 -1.20 0.53 8.94
C ASN A 51 -0.29 -0.16 7.93
N HIS A 52 -0.66 -0.23 6.65
CA HIS A 52 0.06 -1.00 5.64
C HIS A 52 0.07 -0.30 4.27
N TRP A 53 -0.89 -0.58 3.37
CA TRP A 53 -0.83 -0.11 1.98
C TRP A 53 -0.75 1.42 1.81
N GLY A 54 -1.25 2.21 2.77
CA GLY A 54 -1.09 3.67 2.73
C GLY A 54 0.37 4.12 2.88
N ASN A 55 1.18 3.44 3.70
CA ASN A 55 2.61 3.73 3.80
C ASN A 55 3.34 3.40 2.50
N HIS A 56 2.98 2.27 1.86
CA HIS A 56 3.51 1.89 0.55
C HIS A 56 3.13 2.91 -0.53
N CYS A 57 1.92 3.50 -0.50
CA CYS A 57 1.55 4.60 -1.40
C CYS A 57 2.50 5.80 -1.25
N ILE A 58 2.80 6.22 -0.01
CA ILE A 58 3.71 7.35 0.22
C ILE A 58 5.13 7.03 -0.24
N ASN A 59 5.63 5.82 0.04
CA ASN A 59 6.94 5.36 -0.42
C ASN A 59 7.03 5.36 -1.96
N THR A 60 6.03 4.79 -2.61
CA THR A 60 5.90 4.77 -4.09
C THR A 60 5.91 6.19 -4.64
N LEU A 61 5.06 7.09 -4.11
CA LEU A 61 4.97 8.47 -4.57
C LEU A 61 6.31 9.21 -4.43
N ARG A 62 6.99 9.04 -3.30
CA ARG A 62 8.32 9.62 -3.06
C ARG A 62 9.34 9.11 -4.07
N TYR A 63 9.36 7.81 -4.33
CA TYR A 63 10.29 7.20 -5.29
C TYR A 63 10.00 7.65 -6.72
N LEU A 64 8.73 7.67 -7.14
CA LEU A 64 8.33 8.16 -8.46
C LEU A 64 8.62 9.65 -8.65
N HIS A 65 8.41 10.47 -7.61
CA HIS A 65 8.79 11.88 -7.63
C HIS A 65 10.30 12.02 -7.86
N TYR A 66 11.11 11.30 -7.09
CA TYR A 66 12.56 11.28 -7.27
C TYR A 66 12.93 10.91 -8.71
N LEU A 67 12.41 9.80 -9.25
CA LEU A 67 12.70 9.38 -10.62
C LEU A 67 12.32 10.44 -11.68
N ASN A 68 11.20 11.12 -11.49
CA ASN A 68 10.68 12.06 -12.48
C ASN A 68 11.36 13.43 -12.46
N TYR A 69 11.78 13.90 -11.28
CA TYR A 69 12.25 15.28 -11.10
C TYR A 69 13.72 15.40 -10.67
N ASP A 70 14.25 14.40 -9.96
CA ASP A 70 15.58 14.46 -9.35
C ASP A 70 16.57 13.45 -9.97
N GLY A 71 16.08 12.27 -10.37
CA GLY A 71 16.87 11.15 -10.90
C GLY A 71 17.38 11.35 -12.32
N LYS A 72 16.85 12.34 -13.06
CA LYS A 72 17.31 12.69 -14.42
C LYS A 72 18.53 13.62 -14.44
N LYS A 73 19.03 14.08 -13.29
CA LYS A 73 20.19 14.99 -13.24
C LYS A 73 21.56 14.28 -13.35
N THR A 74 21.59 12.95 -13.43
CA THR A 74 22.84 12.16 -13.40
C THR A 74 22.90 11.04 -14.45
N LEU A 75 22.33 11.26 -15.64
CA LEU A 75 22.66 10.48 -16.85
C LEU A 75 23.25 11.39 -17.91
#